data_AF-A0A0E3S7K4-F1
#
_entry.id   AF-A0A0E3S7K4-F1
#
_cell.length_a   1.000
_cell.length_b   1.000
_cell.length_c   1.000
_cell.angle_alpha   90.00
_cell.angle_beta   90.00
_cell.angle_gamma   90.00
#
_symmetry.space_group_name_H-M   'P 1'
#
loop_
_entity.id
_entity.type
_entity.pdbx_description
1 polymer ?
#
loop_
_entity_poly.entity_id
_entity_poly.type
_entity_poly.pdbx_seq_one_letter_code
_entity_poly.pdbx_strand_id
1 'polypeptide(L)'
;MEEAVQLAAQLPLVIKGMYYDGWTPRDKPEKFKKEEFARRVHEQFGLDSGVNPAEVIRGVLRVMYRHMGEGELRHVRNNMPADIQEWFPEEVRPPEQ
;
A
#
# COMPACT_ATOMS: atom_id res chain seq x y z
N MET A 1 -12.59 4.38 4.83
CA MET A 1 -12.39 5.69 4.16
C MET A 1 -11.40 6.53 4.95
N GLU A 2 -11.61 6.66 6.26
CA GLU A 2 -10.72 7.38 7.18
C GLU A 2 -9.24 7.00 7.02
N GLU A 3 -8.92 5.71 7.00
CA GLU A 3 -7.54 5.20 6.78
C GLU A 3 -6.86 5.74 5.51
N ALA A 4 -7.59 5.79 4.39
CA ALA A 4 -7.05 6.29 3.13
C ALA A 4 -6.75 7.79 3.21
N VAL A 5 -7.59 8.54 3.92
CA VAL A 5 -7.43 9.98 4.13
C VAL A 5 -6.27 10.28 5.08
N GLN A 6 -6.16 9.51 6.18
CA GLN A 6 -5.06 9.60 7.13
C GLN A 6 -3.72 9.32 6.45
N LEU A 7 -3.65 8.23 5.67
CA LEU A 7 -2.46 7.91 4.90
C LEU A 7 -2.06 9.05 3.95
N ALA A 8 -3.04 9.60 3.22
CA ALA A 8 -2.78 10.69 2.30
C ALA A 8 -2.24 11.94 3.02
N ALA A 9 -2.66 12.21 4.25
CA ALA A 9 -2.21 13.39 5.01
C ALA A 9 -0.68 13.45 5.15
N GLN A 10 -0.03 12.28 5.24
CA GLN A 10 1.41 12.12 5.39
C GLN A 10 2.18 12.15 4.06
N LEU A 11 1.49 12.20 2.90
CA LEU A 11 2.13 12.23 1.59
C LEU A 11 2.54 13.66 1.19
N PRO A 12 3.70 13.82 0.51
CA PRO A 12 4.05 15.09 -0.15
C PRO A 12 2.96 15.53 -1.12
N LEU A 13 2.77 16.84 -1.28
CA LEU A 13 1.64 17.41 -2.04
C LEU A 13 1.49 16.85 -3.46
N VAL A 14 2.60 16.68 -4.18
CA VAL A 14 2.58 16.14 -5.55
C VAL A 14 2.10 14.69 -5.57
N ILE A 15 2.60 13.86 -4.65
CA ILE A 15 2.21 12.45 -4.53
C ILE A 15 0.76 12.32 -4.06
N LYS A 16 0.30 13.22 -3.19
CA LYS A 16 -1.09 13.28 -2.74
C LYS A 16 -2.07 13.50 -3.89
N GLY A 17 -1.71 14.32 -4.88
CA GLY A 17 -2.47 14.48 -6.11
C GLY A 17 -2.61 13.16 -6.88
N MET A 18 -1.50 12.45 -7.06
CA MET A 18 -1.48 11.12 -7.71
C MET A 18 -2.26 10.06 -6.93
N TYR A 19 -2.17 10.08 -5.60
CA TYR A 19 -2.87 9.13 -4.72
C TYR A 19 -4.39 9.19 -4.86
N TYR A 20 -4.93 10.39 -5.11
CA TYR A 20 -6.37 10.60 -5.29
C TYR A 20 -6.83 10.58 -6.74
N ASP A 21 -5.90 10.52 -7.71
CA ASP A 21 -6.26 10.50 -9.11
C ASP A 21 -7.05 9.23 -9.45
N GLY A 22 -8.23 9.41 -10.06
CA GLY A 22 -9.17 8.32 -10.35
C GLY A 22 -9.80 7.63 -9.14
N TRP A 23 -9.53 8.06 -7.89
CA TRP A 23 -10.12 7.47 -6.69
C TRP A 23 -11.54 7.98 -6.42
N THR A 24 -12.44 7.10 -5.95
CA THR A 24 -13.79 7.46 -5.52
C THR A 24 -14.11 6.89 -4.13
N PRO A 25 -14.80 7.64 -3.26
CA PRO A 25 -15.22 7.16 -1.95
C PRO A 25 -16.36 6.13 -2.01
N ARG A 26 -17.02 5.96 -3.17
CA ARG A 26 -18.17 5.07 -3.33
C ARG A 26 -17.75 3.60 -3.23
N ASP A 27 -18.53 2.79 -2.52
CA ASP A 27 -18.38 1.33 -2.39
C ASP A 27 -17.02 0.88 -1.78
N LYS A 28 -16.45 1.67 -0.86
CA LYS A 28 -15.21 1.35 -0.12
C LYS A 28 -15.48 1.00 1.35
N PRO A 29 -14.69 0.10 1.97
CA PRO A 29 -13.46 -0.52 1.47
C PRO A 29 -13.71 -1.69 0.51
N GLU A 30 -12.91 -1.77 -0.54
CA GLU A 30 -12.84 -2.92 -1.43
C GLU A 30 -11.82 -3.91 -0.87
N LYS A 31 -12.19 -5.19 -0.78
CA LYS A 31 -11.31 -6.25 -0.26
C LYS A 31 -10.71 -7.00 -1.43
N PHE A 32 -9.39 -7.17 -1.40
CA PHE A 32 -8.64 -7.96 -2.38
C PHE A 32 -7.99 -9.15 -1.71
N LYS A 33 -7.88 -10.25 -2.46
CA LYS A 33 -6.85 -11.26 -2.17
C LYS A 33 -5.50 -10.74 -2.64
N LYS A 34 -4.41 -11.24 -2.05
CA LYS A 34 -3.04 -10.90 -2.42
C LYS A 34 -2.78 -10.96 -3.93
N GLU A 35 -3.14 -12.05 -4.59
CA GLU A 35 -2.88 -12.24 -6.03
C GLU A 35 -3.69 -11.25 -6.88
N GLU A 36 -4.92 -10.96 -6.48
CA GLU A 36 -5.76 -9.97 -7.17
C GLU A 36 -5.17 -8.57 -7.06
N PHE A 37 -4.67 -8.20 -5.87
CA PHE A 37 -4.01 -6.92 -5.66
C PHE A 37 -2.75 -6.80 -6.54
N ALA A 38 -1.89 -7.82 -6.56
CA ALA A 38 -0.69 -7.83 -7.40
C ALA A 38 -1.02 -7.71 -8.89
N ARG A 39 -2.04 -8.44 -9.36
CA ARG A 39 -2.51 -8.36 -10.75
C ARG A 39 -2.98 -6.95 -11.10
N ARG A 40 -3.79 -6.32 -10.24
CA ARG A 40 -4.26 -4.94 -10.47
C ARG A 40 -3.11 -3.94 -10.55
N VAL A 41 -2.10 -4.07 -9.67
CA VAL A 41 -0.89 -3.25 -9.76
C VAL A 41 -0.19 -3.44 -11.10
N HIS A 42 0.00 -4.69 -11.55
CA HIS A 42 0.62 -4.97 -12.84
C HIS A 42 -0.16 -4.35 -14.02
N GLU A 43 -1.49 -4.50 -14.02
CA GLU A 43 -2.37 -3.99 -15.07
C GLU A 43 -2.43 -2.46 -15.12
N GLN A 44 -2.50 -1.78 -13.96
CA GLN A 44 -2.61 -0.32 -13.93
C GLN A 44 -1.34 0.40 -14.38
N PHE A 45 -0.18 -0.18 -14.13
CA PHE A 45 1.11 0.43 -14.50
C PHE A 45 1.62 -0.04 -15.86
N GLY A 46 0.89 -0.95 -16.54
CA GLY A 46 1.33 -1.52 -17.82
C GLY A 46 2.76 -2.05 -17.74
N LEU A 47 3.14 -2.64 -16.60
CA LEU A 47 4.52 -3.02 -16.34
C LEU A 47 4.99 -4.02 -17.40
N ASP A 48 6.26 -3.92 -17.80
CA ASP A 48 6.86 -4.91 -18.68
C ASP A 48 6.63 -6.31 -18.11
N SER A 49 6.35 -7.28 -18.97
CA SER A 49 6.07 -8.67 -18.58
C SER A 49 7.17 -9.33 -17.72
N GLY A 50 8.39 -8.77 -17.74
CA GLY A 50 9.50 -9.21 -16.89
C GLY A 50 9.52 -8.63 -15.47
N VAL A 51 8.67 -7.64 -15.15
CA VAL A 51 8.63 -6.99 -13.84
C VAL A 51 7.68 -7.74 -12.92
N ASN A 52 8.22 -8.23 -11.81
CA ASN A 52 7.43 -8.88 -10.77
C ASN A 52 6.65 -7.83 -9.96
N PRO A 53 5.29 -7.82 -10.00
CA PRO A 53 4.50 -6.84 -9.26
C PRO A 53 4.73 -6.90 -7.75
N ALA A 54 5.07 -8.06 -7.19
CA ALA A 54 5.37 -8.19 -5.76
C ALA A 54 6.65 -7.43 -5.36
N GLU A 55 7.66 -7.37 -6.24
CA GLU A 55 8.88 -6.60 -5.99
C GLU A 55 8.60 -5.09 -6.01
N VAL A 56 7.77 -4.64 -6.96
CA VAL A 56 7.31 -3.24 -7.03
C VAL A 56 6.55 -2.85 -5.76
N ILE A 57 5.59 -3.67 -5.34
CA ILE A 57 4.80 -3.43 -4.12
C ILE A 57 5.71 -3.34 -2.89
N ARG A 58 6.62 -4.31 -2.70
CA ARG A 58 7.59 -4.29 -1.59
C ARG A 58 8.48 -3.05 -1.65
N GLY A 59 8.93 -2.65 -2.85
CA GLY A 59 9.73 -1.45 -3.07
C GLY A 59 9.00 -0.18 -2.63
N VAL A 60 7.75 -0.01 -3.05
CA VAL A 60 6.91 1.15 -2.66
C VAL A 60 6.69 1.16 -1.14
N LEU A 61 6.31 0.03 -0.53
CA LEU A 61 6.12 -0.06 0.92
C LEU A 61 7.41 0.26 1.70
N ARG A 62 8.58 -0.12 1.18
CA ARG A 62 9.89 0.23 1.77
C ARG A 62 10.18 1.72 1.68
N VAL A 63 9.82 2.37 0.57
CA VAL A 63 9.95 3.83 0.43
C VAL A 63 8.99 4.54 1.39
N MET A 64 7.74 4.10 1.48
CA MET A 64 6.77 4.63 2.44
C MET A 64 7.29 4.52 3.88
N TYR A 65 7.85 3.37 4.27
CA TYR A 65 8.43 3.17 5.60
C TYR A 65 9.50 4.22 5.94
N ARG A 66 10.41 4.48 5.00
CA ARG A 66 11.51 5.43 5.19
C ARG A 66 11.05 6.87 5.39
N HIS A 67 9.88 7.24 4.85
CA HIS A 67 9.38 8.62 4.90
C HIS A 67 8.30 8.84 5.96
N MET A 68 7.47 7.84 6.25
CA MET A 68 6.30 7.96 7.13
C MET A 68 6.59 7.47 8.56
N GLY A 69 7.69 6.72 8.74
CA GLY A 69 8.05 6.13 10.01
C GLY A 69 7.28 4.85 10.33
N GLU A 70 7.70 4.19 11.41
CA GLU A 70 7.22 2.86 11.78
C GLU A 70 5.75 2.85 12.23
N GLY A 71 5.34 3.82 13.06
CA GLY A 71 4.00 3.86 13.66
C GLY A 71 2.88 3.99 12.62
N GLU A 72 3.02 4.91 11.68
CA GLU A 72 2.03 5.15 10.63
C GLU A 72 1.90 3.93 9.71
N LEU A 73 3.03 3.41 9.21
CA LEU A 73 2.98 2.28 8.30
C LEU A 73 2.51 0.99 8.99
N ARG A 74 2.73 0.86 10.32
CA ARG A 74 2.17 -0.21 11.14
C ARG A 74 0.65 -0.15 11.22
N HIS A 75 0.09 1.05 11.37
CA HIS A 75 -1.35 1.25 11.34
C HIS A 75 -1.95 0.80 10.00
N VAL A 76 -1.34 1.24 8.89
CA VAL A 76 -1.74 0.83 7.53
C VAL A 76 -1.67 -0.68 7.37
N ARG A 77 -0.57 -1.31 7.79
CA ARG A 77 -0.37 -2.77 7.74
C ARG A 77 -1.50 -3.50 8.48
N ASN A 78 -1.85 -3.05 9.67
CA ASN A 78 -2.85 -3.72 10.50
C ASN A 78 -4.28 -3.64 9.92
N ASN A 79 -4.53 -2.67 9.04
CA ASN A 79 -5.79 -2.55 8.30
C ASN A 79 -5.85 -3.38 7.00
N MET A 80 -4.79 -4.12 6.66
CA MET A 80 -4.72 -4.97 5.47
C MET A 80 -5.04 -6.44 5.79
N PRO A 81 -5.59 -7.20 4.82
CA PRO A 81 -5.65 -8.66 4.87
C PRO A 81 -4.28 -9.30 5.19
N ALA A 82 -4.29 -10.42 5.94
CA ALA A 82 -3.07 -11.06 6.47
C ALA A 82 -2.07 -11.47 5.37
N ASP A 83 -2.56 -11.91 4.23
CA ASP A 83 -1.76 -12.29 3.05
C ASP A 83 -1.04 -11.08 2.40
N ILE A 84 -1.65 -9.90 2.43
CA ILE A 84 -1.03 -8.63 1.98
C ILE A 84 -0.02 -8.12 3.00
N GLN A 85 -0.23 -8.34 4.30
CA GLN A 85 0.70 -7.93 5.35
C GLN A 85 2.11 -8.51 5.18
N GLU A 86 2.24 -9.64 4.47
CA GLU A 86 3.53 -10.29 4.18
C GLU A 86 4.46 -9.46 3.28
N TRP A 87 3.94 -8.48 2.54
CA TRP A 87 4.76 -7.59 1.70
C TRP A 87 5.29 -6.37 2.44
N PHE A 88 4.78 -6.08 3.63
CA PHE A 88 5.28 -4.97 4.43
C PHE A 88 6.68 -5.26 4.95
N PRO A 89 7.52 -4.22 5.15
CA PRO A 89 8.84 -4.37 5.76
C PRO A 89 8.76 -5.07 7.13
N GLU A 90 9.78 -5.86 7.45
CA GLU A 90 9.80 -6.64 8.70
C GLU A 90 9.83 -5.74 9.93
N GLU A 91 10.43 -4.55 9.81
CA GLU A 91 10.50 -3.53 10.87
C GLU A 91 9.11 -3.07 11.34
N VAL A 92 8.08 -3.25 10.50
CA VAL A 92 6.70 -2.86 10.76
C VAL A 92 5.89 -4.01 11.38
N ARG A 93 6.45 -5.22 11.46
CA ARG A 93 5.79 -6.35 12.13
C ARG A 93 5.70 -6.07 13.63
N PRO A 94 4.58 -6.40 14.30
CA PRO A 94 4.52 -6.28 15.76
C PRO A 94 5.58 -7.21 16.38
N PRO A 95 6.22 -6.80 17.49
CA PRO A 95 7.12 -7.69 18.21
C PRO A 95 6.38 -8.98 18.57
N GLU A 96 7.03 -10.12 18.33
CA GLU A 96 6.49 -11.43 18.71
C GLU A 96 6.27 -11.43 20.23
N GLN A 97 5.04 -11.76 20.65
CA GLN A 97 4.66 -11.92 22.06
C GLN A 97 5.04 -13.32 22.55
#